data_AF-A0A708KAH5-F1
#
_entry.id   AF-A0A708KAH5-F1
#
_cell.length_a   1.000
_cell.length_b   1.000
_cell.length_c   1.000
_cell.angle_alpha   90.00
_cell.angle_beta   90.00
_cell.angle_gamma   90.00
#
_symmetry.space_group_name_H-M   'P 1'
#
loop_
_entity.id
_entity.type
_entity.pdbx_description
1 polymer ?
#
loop_
_entity_poly.entity_id
_entity_poly.type
_entity_poly.pdbx_seq_one_letter_code
_entity_poly.pdbx_strand_id
1 'polypeptide(L)'
;QTRKAREAAQRKAQSLQRAAEKKERAAWRQRKAAVKPLKHWIDLTQRAVNDICRETELAEGLGCISCGTKTAFAWHAGHYRSTAAAGHLRFTRFNIHLQCDVYNVYKSGNIEAYRAALVERYG
;
A
#
# COMPACT_ATOMS: atom_id res chain seq x y z
N GLN A 1 20.89 -39.39 -39.08
CA GLN A 1 21.14 -38.75 -37.76
C GLN A 1 20.22 -39.38 -36.72
N THR A 2 20.74 -39.77 -35.55
CA THR A 2 20.00 -40.56 -34.54
C THR A 2 18.96 -39.70 -33.80
N ARG A 3 17.81 -40.30 -33.43
CA ARG A 3 16.71 -39.61 -32.70
C ARG A 3 17.19 -38.89 -31.44
N LYS A 4 18.11 -39.51 -30.69
CA LYS A 4 18.77 -38.93 -29.50
C LYS A 4 19.52 -37.63 -29.81
N ALA A 5 20.19 -37.53 -30.96
CA ALA A 5 20.92 -36.31 -31.33
C ALA A 5 19.96 -35.14 -31.61
N ARG A 6 18.80 -35.41 -32.23
CA ARG A 6 17.74 -34.42 -32.46
C ARG A 6 17.10 -33.96 -31.15
N GLU A 7 16.76 -34.89 -30.25
CA GLU A 7 16.21 -34.56 -28.93
C GLU A 7 17.18 -33.73 -28.07
N ALA A 8 18.48 -34.07 -28.08
CA ALA A 8 19.50 -33.32 -27.36
C ALA A 8 19.68 -31.90 -27.93
N ALA A 9 19.69 -31.75 -29.26
CA ALA A 9 19.74 -30.45 -29.92
C ALA A 9 18.52 -29.58 -29.57
N GLN A 10 17.32 -30.18 -29.55
CA GLN A 10 16.08 -29.50 -29.20
C GLN A 10 16.06 -29.03 -27.74
N ARG A 11 16.53 -29.86 -26.80
CA ARG A 11 16.70 -29.46 -25.39
C ARG A 11 17.69 -28.32 -25.21
N LYS A 12 18.81 -28.35 -25.94
CA LYS A 12 19.82 -27.27 -25.91
C LYS A 12 19.24 -25.97 -26.45
N ALA A 13 18.51 -26.02 -27.56
CA ALA A 13 17.83 -24.86 -28.14
C ALA A 13 16.79 -24.26 -27.18
N GLN A 14 15.93 -25.09 -26.56
CA GLN A 14 14.97 -24.64 -25.56
C GLN A 14 15.64 -24.02 -24.33
N SER A 15 16.75 -24.60 -23.86
CA SER A 15 17.52 -24.04 -22.74
C SER A 15 18.09 -22.66 -23.07
N LEU A 16 18.66 -22.50 -24.27
CA LEU A 16 19.18 -21.22 -24.75
C LEU A 16 18.06 -20.17 -24.87
N GLN A 17 16.91 -20.55 -25.42
CA GLN A 17 15.74 -19.67 -25.51
C GLN A 17 15.27 -19.21 -24.13
N ARG A 18 15.09 -20.14 -23.19
CA ARG A 18 14.70 -19.81 -21.80
C ARG A 18 15.71 -18.90 -21.11
N ALA A 19 17.00 -19.11 -21.35
CA ALA A 19 18.06 -18.26 -20.80
C ALA A 19 18.01 -16.84 -21.39
N ALA A 20 17.78 -16.71 -22.70
CA ALA A 20 17.61 -15.43 -23.37
C ALA A 20 16.38 -14.68 -22.84
N GLU A 21 15.22 -15.33 -22.76
CA GLU A 21 14.01 -14.74 -22.19
C GLU A 21 14.18 -14.33 -20.72
N LYS A 22 14.91 -15.12 -19.92
CA LYS A 22 15.21 -14.76 -18.52
C LYS A 22 16.06 -13.49 -18.46
N LYS A 23 17.07 -13.36 -19.32
CA LYS A 23 17.91 -12.14 -19.41
C LYS A 23 17.07 -10.94 -19.86
N GLU A 24 16.22 -11.11 -20.85
CA GLU A 24 15.34 -10.05 -21.34
C GLU A 24 14.36 -9.58 -20.26
N ARG A 25 13.71 -10.52 -19.55
CA ARG A 25 12.83 -10.21 -18.42
C ARG A 25 13.58 -9.48 -17.30
N ALA A 26 14.83 -9.85 -17.02
CA ALA A 26 15.65 -9.17 -16.03
C ALA A 26 15.97 -7.73 -16.46
N ALA A 27 16.42 -7.53 -17.70
CA ALA A 27 16.69 -6.21 -18.26
C ALA A 27 15.43 -5.33 -18.29
N TRP A 28 14.28 -5.89 -18.66
CA TRP A 28 12.99 -5.19 -18.61
C TRP A 28 12.63 -4.74 -17.20
N ARG A 29 12.79 -5.62 -16.19
CA ARG A 29 12.54 -5.27 -14.78
C ARG A 29 13.47 -4.16 -14.29
N GLN A 30 14.75 -4.21 -14.66
CA GLN A 30 15.72 -3.16 -14.32
C GLN A 30 15.33 -1.81 -14.94
N ARG A 31 15.02 -1.78 -16.25
CA ARG A 31 14.55 -0.55 -16.92
C ARG A 31 13.28 -0.01 -16.26
N LYS A 32 12.28 -0.88 -16.04
CA LYS A 32 11.02 -0.51 -15.38
C LYS A 32 11.24 0.04 -13.97
N ALA A 33 12.19 -0.52 -13.22
CA ALA A 33 12.53 -0.03 -11.89
C ALA A 33 13.24 1.33 -11.93
N ALA A 34 14.14 1.54 -12.90
CA ALA A 34 14.87 2.80 -13.08
C ALA A 34 13.96 3.99 -13.44
N VAL A 35 12.84 3.72 -14.14
CA VAL A 35 11.91 4.76 -14.61
C VAL A 35 10.62 4.85 -13.77
N LYS A 36 10.64 4.38 -12.52
CA LYS A 36 9.47 4.48 -11.63
C LYS A 36 9.15 5.96 -11.38
N PRO A 37 7.92 6.43 -11.69
CA PRO A 37 7.54 7.82 -11.46
C PRO A 37 7.44 8.11 -9.96
N LEU A 38 7.56 9.38 -9.56
CA LEU A 38 7.45 9.82 -8.16
C LEU A 38 6.19 9.26 -7.48
N LYS A 39 5.05 9.24 -8.18
CA LYS A 39 3.79 8.69 -7.68
C LYS A 39 3.93 7.24 -7.17
N HIS A 40 4.73 6.41 -7.83
CA HIS A 40 4.94 5.03 -7.40
C HIS A 40 5.52 4.96 -5.98
N TRP A 41 6.50 5.82 -5.70
CA TRP A 41 7.14 5.89 -4.40
C TRP A 41 6.20 6.49 -3.35
N ILE A 42 5.46 7.55 -3.70
CA ILE A 42 4.43 8.12 -2.82
C ILE A 42 3.38 7.07 -2.43
N ASP A 43 2.88 6.28 -3.38
CA ASP A 43 1.87 5.24 -3.11
C ASP A 43 2.43 4.09 -2.26
N LEU A 44 3.72 3.77 -2.42
CA LEU A 44 4.39 2.75 -1.60
C LEU A 44 4.60 3.25 -0.17
N THR A 45 5.11 4.48 -0.02
CA THR A 45 5.30 5.12 1.29
C THR A 45 3.98 5.32 2.01
N GLN A 46 2.91 5.73 1.33
CA GLN A 46 1.61 5.91 1.97
C GLN A 46 1.07 4.60 2.52
N ARG A 47 1.22 3.48 1.81
CA ARG A 47 0.81 2.17 2.32
C ARG A 47 1.57 1.83 3.61
N ALA A 48 2.89 1.98 3.61
CA ALA A 48 3.71 1.70 4.79
C ALA A 48 3.35 2.62 5.99
N VAL A 49 3.16 3.92 5.76
CA VAL A 49 2.76 4.87 6.81
C VAL A 49 1.37 4.54 7.34
N ASN A 50 0.43 4.24 6.45
CA ASN A 50 -0.93 3.86 6.82
C ASN A 50 -0.94 2.58 7.66
N ASP A 51 -0.18 1.56 7.26
CA ASP A 51 -0.06 0.30 8.02
C ASP A 51 0.51 0.59 9.41
N ILE A 52 1.63 1.32 9.52
CA ILE A 52 2.22 1.65 10.83
C ILE A 52 1.23 2.39 11.73
N CYS A 53 0.53 3.42 11.23
CA CYS A 53 -0.43 4.16 12.04
C CYS A 53 -1.60 3.28 12.50
N ARG A 54 -2.16 2.46 11.60
CA ARG A 54 -3.26 1.54 11.92
C ARG A 54 -2.84 0.50 12.95
N GLU A 55 -1.73 -0.20 12.71
CA GLU A 55 -1.28 -1.28 13.61
C GLU A 55 -0.86 -0.74 14.98
N THR A 56 -0.28 0.47 15.02
CA THR A 56 0.10 1.12 16.29
C THR A 56 -1.13 1.43 17.14
N GLU A 57 -2.13 2.09 16.57
CA GLU A 57 -3.35 2.44 17.32
C GLU A 57 -4.16 1.19 17.73
N LEU A 58 -4.17 0.14 16.90
CA LEU A 58 -4.74 -1.16 17.27
C LEU A 58 -4.00 -1.79 18.45
N ALA A 59 -2.66 -1.77 18.43
CA ALA A 59 -1.84 -2.31 19.51
C ALA A 59 -2.00 -1.51 20.82
N GLU A 60 -2.24 -0.21 20.73
CA GLU A 60 -2.58 0.67 21.86
C GLU A 60 -4.01 0.47 22.38
N GLY A 61 -4.82 -0.36 21.71
CA GLY A 61 -6.21 -0.64 22.10
C GLY A 61 -7.17 0.52 21.85
N LEU A 62 -6.80 1.43 20.94
CA LEU A 62 -7.63 2.54 20.52
C LEU A 62 -8.77 2.05 19.62
N GLY A 63 -9.88 2.81 19.62
CA GLY A 63 -11.01 2.58 18.74
C GLY A 63 -11.00 3.48 17.52
N CYS A 64 -12.00 3.32 16.67
CA CYS A 64 -12.25 4.22 15.54
C CYS A 64 -12.29 5.68 16.00
N ILE A 65 -11.47 6.54 15.42
CA ILE A 65 -11.41 7.97 15.75
C ILE A 65 -12.75 8.70 15.60
N SER A 66 -13.64 8.24 14.70
CA SER A 66 -14.94 8.89 14.46
C SER A 66 -16.08 8.39 15.34
N CYS A 67 -15.99 7.20 15.94
CA CYS A 67 -17.12 6.63 16.69
C CYS A 67 -16.77 5.79 17.91
N GLY A 68 -15.48 5.65 18.21
CA GLY A 68 -14.99 4.91 19.36
C GLY A 68 -15.14 3.39 19.29
N THR A 69 -15.75 2.80 18.24
CA THR A 69 -15.89 1.34 18.16
C THR A 69 -14.52 0.67 18.26
N LYS A 70 -14.45 -0.46 18.96
CA LYS A 70 -13.27 -1.34 19.02
C LYS A 70 -13.46 -2.62 18.21
N THR A 71 -14.62 -2.76 17.57
CA THR A 71 -14.94 -3.88 16.69
C THR A 71 -15.38 -3.31 15.34
N ALA A 72 -14.76 -3.80 14.27
CA ALA A 72 -15.06 -3.42 12.91
C ALA A 72 -14.82 -4.61 11.98
N PHE A 73 -15.49 -4.62 10.84
CA PHE A 73 -15.23 -5.63 9.80
C PHE A 73 -13.84 -5.41 9.17
N ALA A 74 -13.49 -4.14 8.92
CA ALA A 74 -12.18 -3.77 8.44
C ALA A 74 -11.68 -2.47 9.08
N TRP A 75 -10.36 -2.39 9.26
CA TRP A 75 -9.67 -1.24 9.82
C TRP A 75 -8.85 -0.52 8.76
N HIS A 76 -8.93 0.81 8.80
CA HIS A 76 -8.23 1.70 7.89
C HIS A 76 -7.44 2.76 8.65
N ALA A 77 -6.45 3.34 7.96
CA ALA A 77 -5.79 4.54 8.39
C ALA A 77 -6.50 5.73 7.72
N GLY A 78 -7.44 6.33 8.43
CA GLY A 78 -8.27 7.43 7.94
C GLY A 78 -7.55 8.77 8.02
N HIS A 79 -7.60 9.54 6.94
CA HIS A 79 -7.03 10.89 6.89
C HIS A 79 -8.05 11.96 7.27
N TYR A 80 -7.78 12.80 8.28
CA TYR A 80 -8.66 13.92 8.64
C TYR A 80 -8.78 14.94 7.50
N ARG A 81 -7.64 15.40 6.98
CA ARG A 81 -7.56 16.14 5.72
C ARG A 81 -7.11 15.17 4.64
N SER A 82 -7.97 14.97 3.63
CA SER A 82 -7.71 14.02 2.55
C SER A 82 -6.41 14.34 1.81
N THR A 83 -5.75 13.30 1.29
CA THR A 83 -4.50 13.46 0.54
C THR A 83 -4.66 14.26 -0.77
N ALA A 84 -5.89 14.38 -1.28
CA ALA A 84 -6.24 15.23 -2.41
C ALA A 84 -6.32 16.71 -2.01
N ALA A 85 -6.93 17.01 -0.86
CA ALA A 85 -7.10 18.39 -0.38
C ALA A 85 -5.85 18.94 0.32
N ALA A 86 -5.07 18.09 1.00
CA ALA A 86 -3.91 18.49 1.79
C ALA A 86 -2.76 17.48 1.63
N GLY A 87 -2.20 17.38 0.42
CA GLY A 87 -1.12 16.44 0.11
C GLY A 87 0.14 16.62 0.98
N HIS A 88 0.40 17.83 1.47
CA HIS A 88 1.52 18.13 2.39
C HIS A 88 1.36 17.46 3.77
N LEU A 89 0.13 17.07 4.16
CA LEU A 89 -0.15 16.35 5.41
C LEU A 89 -0.23 14.83 5.23
N ARG A 90 0.07 14.31 4.03
CA ARG A 90 -0.12 12.90 3.66
C ARG A 90 0.56 11.92 4.62
N PHE A 91 1.72 12.29 5.14
CA PHE A 91 2.55 11.46 6.01
C PHE A 91 2.63 11.99 7.45
N THR A 92 1.83 13.01 7.78
CA THR A 92 1.79 13.58 9.13
C THR A 92 0.94 12.69 10.02
N ARG A 93 1.52 12.10 11.06
CA ARG A 93 0.81 11.17 11.97
C ARG A 93 -0.41 11.81 12.65
N PHE A 94 -0.35 13.09 12.99
CA PHE A 94 -1.49 13.86 13.52
C PHE A 94 -2.66 14.02 12.53
N ASN A 95 -2.51 13.61 11.27
CA ASN A 95 -3.57 13.62 10.27
C ASN A 95 -4.09 12.20 9.96
N ILE A 96 -3.55 11.15 10.59
CA ILE A 96 -3.81 9.74 10.24
C ILE A 96 -4.12 8.96 11.51
N HIS A 97 -5.34 8.42 11.61
CA HIS A 97 -5.78 7.67 12.79
C HIS A 97 -6.61 6.45 12.38
N LEU A 98 -6.78 5.52 13.30
CA LEU A 98 -7.56 4.30 13.11
C LEU A 98 -9.02 4.64 12.84
N GLN A 99 -9.57 4.05 11.78
CA GLN A 99 -10.97 4.28 11.41
C GLN A 99 -11.60 2.99 10.87
N CYS A 100 -12.84 2.71 11.27
CA CYS A 100 -13.57 1.56 10.74
C CYS A 100 -14.09 1.81 9.32
N ASP A 101 -14.44 0.73 8.63
CA ASP A 101 -15.02 0.72 7.29
C ASP A 101 -16.27 1.60 7.18
N VAL A 102 -17.18 1.54 8.17
CA VAL A 102 -18.42 2.34 8.21
C VAL A 102 -18.13 3.83 8.01
N TYR A 103 -17.16 4.37 8.74
CA TYR A 103 -16.87 5.81 8.70
C TYR A 103 -15.88 6.18 7.60
N ASN A 104 -14.84 5.38 7.38
CA ASN A 104 -13.81 5.67 6.40
C ASN A 104 -14.32 5.52 4.96
N VAL A 105 -15.12 4.49 4.68
CA VAL A 105 -15.58 4.17 3.32
C VAL A 105 -16.94 4.79 3.03
N TYR A 106 -17.93 4.58 3.91
CA TYR A 106 -19.33 4.91 3.60
C TYR A 106 -19.77 6.30 4.07
N LYS A 107 -19.09 6.89 5.06
CA LYS A 107 -19.41 8.24 5.60
C LYS A 107 -18.31 9.27 5.36
N SER A 108 -17.47 9.04 4.35
CA SER A 108 -16.45 10.00 3.89
C SER A 108 -15.56 10.55 5.01
N GLY A 109 -15.18 9.70 5.97
CA GLY A 109 -14.32 10.06 7.08
C GLY A 109 -15.03 10.66 8.30
N ASN A 110 -16.33 11.00 8.21
CA ASN A 110 -17.12 11.71 9.23
C ASN A 110 -16.31 12.80 9.95
N ILE A 111 -15.97 13.83 9.17
CA ILE A 111 -15.03 14.90 9.54
C ILE A 111 -15.46 15.63 10.82
N GLU A 112 -16.76 15.78 11.07
CA GLU A 112 -17.27 16.43 12.30
C GLU A 112 -16.88 15.65 13.55
N ALA A 113 -17.21 14.35 13.60
CA ALA A 113 -16.86 13.50 14.74
C ALA A 113 -15.33 13.29 14.84
N TYR A 114 -14.65 13.15 13.70
CA TYR A 114 -13.19 13.09 13.65
C TYR A 114 -12.59 14.35 14.28
N ARG A 115 -13.08 15.55 13.93
CA ARG A 115 -12.59 16.82 14.49
C ARG A 115 -12.81 16.89 15.99
N ALA A 116 -13.97 16.46 16.50
CA ALA A 116 -14.25 16.42 17.93
C ALA A 116 -13.22 15.54 18.67
N ALA A 117 -12.93 14.35 18.14
CA ALA A 117 -11.94 13.45 18.72
C ALA A 117 -10.49 13.98 18.66
N LEU A 118 -10.15 14.77 17.62
CA LEU A 118 -8.83 15.43 17.54
C LEU A 118 -8.64 16.47 18.65
N VAL A 119 -9.66 17.29 18.91
CA VAL A 119 -9.66 18.27 20.00
C VAL A 119 -9.50 17.55 21.34
N GLU A 120 -10.23 16.46 21.55
CA GLU A 120 -10.10 15.65 22.77
C GLU A 120 -8.69 15.06 22.93
N ARG A 121 -8.07 14.57 21.84
CA ARG A 121 -6.79 13.89 21.88
C ARG A 121 -5.59 14.84 21.98
N TYR A 122 -5.65 16.02 21.37
CA TYR A 122 -4.50 16.90 21.21
C TYR A 122 -4.66 18.33 21.75
N GLY A 123 -5.87 18.74 22.16
CA GLY A 123 -6.17 20.10 22.63
C GLY A 123 -6.72 21.00 21.53
#